data_AF-A0A497EX39-F1
#
_entry.id   AF-A0A497EX39-F1
#
_cell.length_a   1.000
_cell.length_b   1.000
_cell.length_c   1.000
_cell.angle_alpha   90.00
_cell.angle_beta   90.00
_cell.angle_gamma   90.00
#
_symmetry.space_group_name_H-M   'P 1'
#
loop_
_entity.id
_entity.type
_entity.pdbx_description
1 polymer ?
#
loop_
_entity_poly.entity_id
_entity_poly.type
_entity_poly.pdbx_seq_one_letter_code
_entity_poly.pdbx_strand_id
1 'polypeptide(L)'
;LRILWRESREINLTEIDPNFYPKLQDRLKRLREEANKNPLPELIQDLRRFEVTARDIINCRVQKIVQAAICESLPPNILEAMTVEERALLHEISQTVERWKRQMLALEEV
;
A
#
# COMPACT_ATOMS: atom_id res chain seq x y z
N LEU A 1 -11.59 10.00 -1.82
CA LEU A 1 -12.73 9.57 -0.97
C LEU A 1 -13.43 8.31 -1.49
N ARG A 2 -13.83 8.19 -2.77
CA ARG A 2 -14.42 6.94 -3.32
C ARG A 2 -13.52 5.69 -3.22
N ILE A 3 -12.20 5.85 -3.43
CA ILE A 3 -11.24 4.74 -3.36
C ILE A 3 -11.11 4.17 -1.95
N LEU A 4 -10.99 5.03 -0.93
CA LEU A 4 -10.92 4.62 0.49
C LEU A 4 -12.17 3.83 0.91
N TRP A 5 -13.35 4.27 0.48
CA TRP A 5 -14.62 3.61 0.79
C TRP A 5 -14.78 2.24 0.14
N ARG A 6 -14.20 2.03 -1.04
CA ARG A 6 -14.22 0.74 -1.74
C ARG A 6 -13.17 -0.21 -1.15
N GLU A 7 -11.97 0.31 -0.90
CA GLU A 7 -10.85 -0.48 -0.37
C GLU A 7 -11.11 -0.98 1.05
N SER A 8 -11.78 -0.20 1.90
CA SER A 8 -12.05 -0.59 3.30
C SER A 8 -13.16 -1.64 3.47
N ARG A 9 -14.04 -1.82 2.48
CA ARG A 9 -15.17 -2.77 2.56
C ARG A 9 -14.88 -4.08 1.84
N GLU A 10 -14.00 -4.05 0.85
CA GLU A 10 -13.62 -5.23 0.10
C GLU A 10 -12.61 -6.05 0.89
N ILE A 11 -12.88 -7.34 1.03
CA ILE A 11 -11.96 -8.29 1.69
C ILE A 11 -10.69 -8.44 0.83
N ASN A 12 -10.86 -8.41 -0.49
CA ASN A 12 -9.79 -8.53 -1.46
C ASN A 12 -9.24 -7.15 -1.87
N LEU A 13 -8.04 -7.13 -2.46
CA LEU A 13 -7.47 -5.94 -3.08
C LEU A 13 -8.38 -5.49 -4.23
N THR A 14 -8.74 -4.20 -4.24
CA THR A 14 -9.46 -3.65 -5.38
C THR A 14 -8.49 -3.20 -6.44
N GLU A 15 -8.87 -3.31 -7.72
CA GLU A 15 -8.06 -2.76 -8.80
C GLU A 15 -7.95 -1.24 -8.62
N ILE A 16 -6.71 -0.74 -8.60
CA ILE A 16 -6.41 0.68 -8.52
C ILE A 16 -5.61 1.11 -9.74
N ASP A 17 -5.53 2.43 -9.94
CA ASP A 17 -4.66 3.01 -10.95
C ASP A 17 -3.23 2.47 -10.80
N PRO A 18 -2.62 1.88 -11.85
CA PRO A 18 -1.25 1.38 -11.80
C PRO A 18 -0.22 2.45 -11.39
N ASN A 19 -0.53 3.73 -11.63
CA ASN A 19 0.29 4.88 -11.26
C ASN A 19 -0.20 5.56 -9.97
N PHE A 20 -0.93 4.84 -9.11
CA PHE A 20 -1.48 5.39 -7.88
C PHE A 20 -0.41 6.00 -6.97
N TYR A 21 0.65 5.26 -6.66
CA TYR A 21 1.71 5.73 -5.75
C TYR A 21 2.49 6.94 -6.33
N PRO A 22 2.92 6.95 -7.60
CA PRO A 22 3.52 8.13 -8.21
C PRO A 22 2.61 9.36 -8.17
N LYS A 23 1.32 9.21 -8.50
CA LYS A 23 0.33 10.31 -8.44
C LYS A 23 0.10 10.79 -7.01
N LEU A 24 0.08 9.87 -6.05
CA LEU A 24 -0.06 10.19 -4.63
C LEU A 24 1.12 11.01 -4.12
N GLN A 25 2.34 10.59 -4.45
CA GLN A 25 3.57 11.30 -4.09
C GLN A 25 3.64 12.69 -4.72
N ASP A 26 3.34 12.81 -6.02
CA ASP A 26 3.30 14.11 -6.70
C ASP A 26 2.26 15.06 -6.07
N ARG A 27 1.06 14.55 -5.78
CA ARG A 27 0.03 15.36 -5.12
C ARG A 27 0.43 15.81 -3.72
N LEU A 28 1.02 14.92 -2.91
CA LEU A 28 1.55 15.27 -1.58
C LEU A 28 2.64 16.35 -1.69
N LYS A 29 3.56 16.19 -2.63
CA LYS A 29 4.64 17.16 -2.86
C LYS A 29 4.07 18.54 -3.20
N ARG A 30 3.14 18.64 -4.14
CA ARG A 30 2.50 19.91 -4.51
C ARG A 30 1.77 20.56 -3.35
N LEU A 31 0.99 19.80 -2.58
CA LEU A 31 0.27 20.31 -1.41
C LEU A 31 1.22 20.84 -0.32
N ARG A 32 2.35 20.14 -0.11
CA ARG A 32 3.39 20.60 0.83
C ARG A 32 4.07 21.88 0.36
N GLU A 33 4.40 21.97 -0.92
CA GLU A 33 4.99 23.18 -1.51
C GLU A 33 4.04 24.37 -1.41
N GLU A 34 2.75 24.16 -1.67
CA GLU A 34 1.72 25.20 -1.60
C GLU A 34 1.49 25.69 -0.17
N ALA A 35 1.35 24.77 0.79
CA ALA A 35 1.22 25.10 2.21
C ALA A 35 2.47 25.79 2.78
N ASN A 36 3.67 25.49 2.25
CA ASN A 36 4.91 26.13 2.67
C ASN A 36 5.08 27.54 2.07
N LYS A 37 4.69 27.73 0.81
CA LYS A 37 4.76 29.03 0.13
C LYS A 37 3.70 30.00 0.65
N ASN A 38 2.52 29.49 1.01
CA ASN A 38 1.40 30.28 1.50
C ASN A 38 0.72 29.53 2.66
N PRO A 39 1.11 29.79 3.92
CA PRO A 39 0.63 29.03 5.08
C PRO A 39 -0.76 29.48 5.53
N LEU A 40 -1.73 29.42 4.61
CA LEU A 40 -3.13 29.65 4.94
C LEU A 40 -3.67 28.46 5.75
N PRO A 41 -4.51 28.69 6.78
CA PRO A 41 -5.11 27.63 7.57
C PRO A 41 -5.81 26.56 6.72
N GLU A 42 -6.48 26.97 5.64
CA GLU A 42 -7.19 26.09 4.70
C GLU A 42 -6.22 25.12 3.98
N LEU A 43 -5.09 25.62 3.47
CA LEU A 43 -4.09 24.80 2.78
C LEU A 43 -3.42 23.79 3.71
N ILE A 44 -3.15 24.20 4.95
CA ILE A 44 -2.61 23.32 6.00
C ILE A 44 -3.63 22.23 6.36
N GLN A 45 -4.91 22.59 6.47
CA GLN A 45 -5.99 21.64 6.76
C GLN A 45 -6.18 20.63 5.62
N ASP A 46 -6.14 21.09 4.37
CA ASP A 46 -6.26 20.24 3.19
C ASP A 46 -5.10 19.26 3.06
N LEU A 47 -3.86 19.72 3.30
CA LEU A 47 -2.69 18.85 3.35
C LEU A 47 -2.86 17.77 4.42
N ARG A 48 -3.23 18.14 5.65
CA ARG A 48 -3.45 17.16 6.73
C ARG A 48 -4.53 16.15 6.37
N ARG A 49 -5.66 16.60 5.81
CA ARG A 49 -6.76 15.71 5.41
C ARG A 49 -6.34 14.75 4.31
N PHE A 50 -5.57 15.22 3.35
CA PHE A 50 -5.03 14.39 2.27
C PHE A 50 -4.04 13.35 2.82
N GLU A 51 -3.13 13.74 3.71
CA GLU A 51 -2.18 12.83 4.36
C GLU A 51 -2.87 11.73 5.16
N VAL A 52 -3.89 12.07 5.95
CA VAL A 52 -4.69 11.07 6.70
C VAL A 52 -5.34 10.10 5.72
N THR A 53 -6.03 10.61 4.70
CA THR A 53 -6.70 9.76 3.70
C THR A 53 -5.71 8.86 2.96
N ALA A 54 -4.54 9.39 2.59
CA ALA A 54 -3.49 8.63 1.93
C ALA A 54 -2.98 7.49 2.81
N ARG A 55 -2.70 7.79 4.08
CA ARG A 55 -2.23 6.82 5.07
C ARG A 55 -3.25 5.70 5.26
N ASP A 56 -4.53 6.03 5.37
CA ASP A 56 -5.57 5.04 5.57
C ASP A 56 -5.67 4.08 4.38
N ILE A 57 -5.62 4.59 3.14
CA ILE A 57 -5.61 3.74 1.93
C ILE A 57 -4.39 2.82 1.93
N ILE A 58 -3.20 3.37 2.18
CA ILE A 58 -1.95 2.60 2.20
C ILE A 58 -2.02 1.52 3.27
N ASN A 59 -2.46 1.84 4.48
CA ASN A 59 -2.56 0.89 5.58
C ASN A 59 -3.51 -0.28 5.26
N CYS A 60 -4.70 0.00 4.73
CA CYS A 60 -5.64 -1.03 4.31
C CYS A 60 -5.02 -1.98 3.27
N ARG A 61 -4.32 -1.44 2.28
CA ARG A 61 -3.71 -2.25 1.22
C ARG A 61 -2.51 -3.05 1.72
N VAL A 62 -1.64 -2.45 2.53
CA VAL A 62 -0.51 -3.15 3.17
C VAL A 62 -0.99 -4.32 4.03
N GLN A 63 -2.08 -4.17 4.80
CA GLN A 63 -2.64 -5.27 5.59
C GLN A 63 -3.05 -6.46 4.69
N LYS A 64 -3.71 -6.19 3.56
CA LYS A 64 -4.09 -7.23 2.60
C LYS A 64 -2.88 -7.88 1.93
N ILE A 65 -1.85 -7.10 1.61
CA ILE A 65 -0.59 -7.61 1.05
C ILE A 65 0.12 -8.52 2.05
N VAL A 66 0.17 -8.15 3.32
CA VAL A 66 0.75 -8.99 4.38
C VAL A 66 -0.04 -10.29 4.52
N GLN A 67 -1.38 -10.23 4.53
CA GLN A 67 -2.23 -11.43 4.55
C GLN A 67 -1.99 -12.33 3.33
N ALA A 68 -1.86 -11.74 2.15
CA ALA A 68 -1.49 -12.46 0.94
C ALA A 68 -0.11 -13.13 1.06
N ALA A 69 0.88 -12.43 1.60
CA ALA A 69 2.25 -12.93 1.71
C ALA A 69 2.39 -14.16 2.62
N ILE A 70 1.50 -14.32 3.60
CA ILE A 70 1.50 -15.46 4.54
C ILE A 70 0.67 -16.65 4.04
N CYS A 71 -0.20 -16.46 3.05
CA CYS A 71 -1.03 -17.51 2.46
C CYS A 71 -0.20 -18.46 1.58
N GLU A 72 -0.46 -19.76 1.67
CA GLU A 72 0.24 -20.79 0.88
C GLU A 72 -0.17 -20.80 -0.61
N SER A 73 -1.38 -20.31 -0.92
CA SER A 73 -1.84 -20.14 -2.29
C SER A 73 -2.50 -18.78 -2.45
N LEU A 74 -2.07 -18.05 -3.48
CA LEU A 74 -2.63 -16.76 -3.84
C LEU A 74 -3.64 -16.93 -4.99
N PRO A 75 -4.79 -16.23 -4.95
CA PRO A 75 -5.67 -16.17 -6.10
C PRO A 75 -4.92 -15.64 -7.33
N PRO A 76 -5.06 -16.24 -8.52
CA PRO A 76 -4.30 -15.84 -9.71
C PRO A 76 -4.48 -14.36 -10.09
N ASN A 77 -5.66 -13.81 -9.81
CA ASN A 77 -6.06 -12.44 -10.14
C ASN A 77 -5.61 -11.40 -9.11
N ILE A 78 -5.01 -11.79 -7.97
CA ILE A 78 -4.60 -10.82 -6.95
C ILE A 78 -3.52 -9.88 -7.45
N LEU A 79 -2.63 -10.37 -8.34
CA LEU A 79 -1.52 -9.62 -8.90
C LEU A 79 -1.97 -8.54 -9.89
N GLU A 80 -3.12 -8.73 -10.52
CA GLU A 80 -3.73 -7.77 -11.47
C GLU A 80 -4.25 -6.53 -10.74
N ALA A 81 -4.73 -6.70 -9.49
CA ALA A 81 -5.21 -5.61 -8.65
C ALA A 81 -4.09 -4.81 -7.95
N MET A 82 -2.83 -5.19 -8.16
CA MET A 82 -1.66 -4.60 -7.50
C MET A 82 -0.92 -3.63 -8.43
N THR A 83 -0.35 -2.59 -7.83
CA THR A 83 0.66 -1.75 -8.47
C THR A 83 2.03 -2.43 -8.49
N VAL A 84 3.01 -1.86 -9.20
CA VAL A 84 4.38 -2.41 -9.24
C VAL A 84 5.03 -2.36 -7.86
N GLU A 85 4.80 -1.26 -7.13
CA GLU A 85 5.29 -1.04 -5.77
C GLU A 85 4.76 -2.09 -4.80
N GLU A 86 3.48 -2.43 -4.90
CA GLU A 86 2.84 -3.44 -4.05
C GLU A 86 3.32 -4.86 -4.37
N ARG A 87 3.56 -5.17 -5.65
CA ARG A 87 4.15 -6.46 -6.04
C ARG A 87 5.56 -6.64 -5.49
N ALA A 88 6.36 -5.57 -5.50
CA ALA A 88 7.68 -5.59 -4.88
C ALA A 88 7.57 -5.84 -3.36
N LEU A 89 6.66 -5.13 -2.67
CA LEU A 89 6.42 -5.32 -1.24
C LEU A 89 5.97 -6.76 -0.91
N LEU A 90 5.04 -7.33 -1.69
CA LEU A 90 4.60 -8.72 -1.52
C LEU A 90 5.78 -9.68 -1.63
N HIS A 91 6.63 -9.51 -2.64
CA HIS A 91 7.81 -10.34 -2.84
C HIS A 91 8.76 -10.30 -1.65
N GLU A 92 9.09 -9.10 -1.16
CA GLU A 92 9.99 -8.92 -0.01
C GLU A 92 9.44 -9.56 1.28
N ILE A 93 8.14 -9.38 1.55
CA ILE A 93 7.49 -9.97 2.73
C ILE A 93 7.46 -11.49 2.60
N SER A 94 7.04 -12.03 1.46
CA SER A 94 6.98 -13.47 1.22
C SER A 94 8.36 -14.13 1.38
N GLN A 95 9.42 -13.52 0.83
CA GLN A 95 10.79 -14.01 1.02
C GLN A 95 11.21 -14.00 2.49
N THR A 96 10.87 -12.95 3.22
CA THR A 96 11.21 -12.83 4.65
C THR A 96 10.50 -13.90 5.48
N VAL A 97 9.20 -14.10 5.23
CA VAL A 97 8.38 -15.13 5.90
C VAL A 97 8.90 -16.53 5.57
N GLU A 98 9.19 -16.81 4.31
CA GLU A 98 9.68 -18.12 3.87
C GLU A 98 11.07 -18.43 4.44
N ARG A 99 11.98 -17.45 4.45
CA ARG A 99 13.30 -17.59 5.08
C ARG A 99 13.15 -17.93 6.56
N TRP A 100 12.29 -17.21 7.26
CA TRP A 100 12.04 -17.48 8.67
C TRP A 100 11.45 -18.89 8.90
N LYS A 101 10.46 -19.29 8.08
CA LYS A 101 9.88 -20.66 8.14
C LYS A 101 10.96 -21.73 7.95
N ARG A 102 11.85 -21.58 6.95
CA ARG A 102 12.95 -22.52 6.69
C ARG A 102 13.91 -22.65 7.87
N GLN A 103 14.28 -21.51 8.47
CA GLN A 103 15.12 -21.49 9.67
C GLN A 103 14.46 -22.23 10.84
N MET A 104 13.16 -22.03 11.07
CA MET A 104 12.43 -22.68 12.16
C MET A 104 12.19 -24.17 11.92
N LEU A 105 12.03 -24.58 10.67
CA LEU A 105 11.85 -25.98 10.28
C LEU A 105 13.18 -26.75 10.14
N ALA A 106 14.31 -26.10 10.41
CA ALA A 106 15.65 -26.67 10.22
C ALA A 106 15.84 -27.28 8.81
N LEU A 107 15.19 -26.70 7.81
CA LEU A 107 15.44 -27.01 6.41
C LEU A 107 16.79 -26.36 6.07
N GLU A 108 17.87 -27.10 6.27
CA GLU A 108 19.21 -26.70 5.87
C GLU A 108 19.19 -26.28 4.38
N GLU A 109 19.88 -25.18 4.07
CA GLU A 109 20.15 -24.79 2.69
C GLU A 109 20.98 -25.91 2.04
N VAL A 110 20.35 -26.69 1.15
CA VAL A 110 21.05 -27.58 0.21
C VAL A 110 21.45 -26.78 -1.02
#